data_AF-A0A455UF16-F1
#
_entry.id   AF-A0A455UF16-F1
#
_cell.length_a   1.000
_cell.length_b   1.000
_cell.length_c   1.000
_cell.angle_alpha   90.00
_cell.angle_beta   90.00
_cell.angle_gamma   90.00
#
_symmetry.space_group_name_H-M   'P 1'
#
loop_
_entity.id
_entity.type
_entity.pdbx_description
1 polymer ?
#
loop_
_entity_poly.entity_id
_entity_poly.type
_entity_poly.pdbx_seq_one_letter_code
_entity_poly.pdbx_strand_id
1 'polypeptide(L)'
;MGNVANASSETELRGAFAWMIGEGGRGVRTIIEMVAMTRYDCMIGSAAGMRQATAQAIHHASHRHAFGARLSEQPLMQNVLADLAIESEAATTLMLRMARAMDHQDNEHERLLSRIATPVGKYWICKRTPHHAYEAMEVIGGSGVMETHMMPRLFRESPINAIWEGSGNVQCLDILRAIEKQPEVLDAFFAEIALSKGANEHLDRFIHKLKREMQDTKRSSTAPANWRIAWPWRYRALCWFSMPPLM
;
A
#
# COMPACT_ATOMS: atom_id res chain seq x y z
N MET A 1 1.15 -20.91 5.60
CA MET A 1 1.40 -19.87 4.57
C MET A 1 0.25 -19.86 3.56
N GLY A 2 0.03 -18.75 2.82
CA GLY A 2 -1.09 -18.57 1.88
C GLY A 2 -0.75 -18.88 0.43
N ASN A 3 -1.52 -18.32 -0.50
CA ASN A 3 -1.42 -18.44 -1.96
C ASN A 3 -1.50 -19.87 -2.50
N VAL A 4 -2.03 -20.82 -1.71
CA VAL A 4 -1.99 -22.27 -1.99
C VAL A 4 -2.81 -22.71 -3.21
N ALA A 5 -3.72 -21.86 -3.71
CA ALA A 5 -4.47 -22.13 -4.93
C ALA A 5 -3.63 -21.89 -6.20
N ASN A 6 -2.54 -21.13 -6.08
CA ASN A 6 -1.63 -20.82 -7.18
C ASN A 6 -0.40 -21.74 -7.11
N ALA A 7 -0.22 -22.58 -8.13
CA ALA A 7 0.92 -23.47 -8.21
C ALA A 7 2.20 -22.67 -8.52
N SER A 8 3.12 -22.62 -7.55
CA SER A 8 4.46 -22.08 -7.74
C SER A 8 5.46 -23.23 -7.91
N SER A 9 6.31 -23.16 -8.94
CA SER A 9 7.26 -24.22 -9.27
C SER A 9 8.69 -23.71 -9.28
N GLU A 10 9.61 -24.65 -9.04
CA GLU A 10 11.03 -24.50 -9.32
C GLU A 10 11.30 -25.15 -10.68
N THR A 11 11.99 -24.45 -11.59
CA THR A 11 12.17 -24.91 -12.98
C THR A 11 13.62 -24.85 -13.42
N GLU A 12 14.07 -25.86 -14.17
CA GLU A 12 15.37 -25.88 -14.86
C GLU A 12 15.16 -25.78 -16.38
N LEU A 13 15.84 -24.83 -17.04
CA LEU A 13 15.73 -24.63 -18.49
C LEU A 13 16.94 -25.25 -19.20
N ARG A 14 16.80 -26.50 -19.68
CA ARG A 14 17.87 -27.27 -20.35
C ARG A 14 17.68 -27.29 -21.87
N GLY A 15 18.39 -26.40 -22.58
CA GLY A 15 18.26 -26.28 -24.04
C GLY A 15 16.88 -25.77 -24.49
N ALA A 16 16.21 -24.99 -23.64
CA ALA A 16 14.91 -24.42 -23.95
C ALA A 16 15.01 -23.47 -25.16
N PHE A 17 14.17 -23.68 -26.16
CA PHE A 17 14.05 -22.77 -27.30
C PHE A 17 13.35 -21.48 -26.85
N ALA A 18 13.90 -20.32 -27.22
CA ALA A 18 13.42 -19.02 -26.78
C ALA A 18 13.58 -17.95 -27.88
N TRP A 19 12.75 -16.91 -27.79
CA TRP A 19 12.84 -15.71 -28.63
C TRP A 19 13.28 -14.51 -27.79
N MET A 20 14.13 -13.67 -28.36
CA MET A 20 14.56 -12.43 -27.72
C MET A 20 13.44 -11.39 -27.77
N ILE A 21 13.13 -10.78 -26.62
CA ILE A 21 12.21 -9.66 -26.51
C ILE A 21 13.01 -8.40 -26.16
N GLY A 22 12.95 -7.39 -27.03
CA GLY A 22 13.77 -6.18 -26.94
C GLY A 22 15.23 -6.39 -27.37
N GLU A 23 16.09 -5.49 -26.94
CA GLU A 23 17.51 -5.47 -27.34
C GLU A 23 18.40 -6.28 -26.39
N GLY A 24 19.48 -6.86 -26.94
CA GLY A 24 20.52 -7.54 -26.16
C GLY A 24 21.08 -6.64 -25.05
N GLY A 25 21.14 -7.17 -23.82
CA GLY A 25 21.64 -6.43 -22.65
C GLY A 25 20.65 -5.42 -22.05
N ARG A 26 19.41 -5.30 -22.58
CA ARG A 26 18.40 -4.33 -22.10
C ARG A 26 17.23 -4.97 -21.35
N GLY A 27 17.36 -6.22 -20.91
CA GLY A 27 16.26 -6.99 -20.28
C GLY A 27 15.55 -6.29 -19.10
N VAL A 28 16.28 -5.64 -18.18
CA VAL A 28 15.67 -4.90 -17.06
C VAL A 28 14.80 -3.75 -17.57
N ARG A 29 15.25 -3.02 -18.60
CA ARG A 29 14.45 -1.94 -19.19
C ARG A 29 13.21 -2.51 -19.90
N THR A 30 13.36 -3.64 -20.59
CA THR A 30 12.25 -4.29 -21.29
C THR A 30 11.10 -4.66 -20.36
N ILE A 31 11.39 -5.09 -19.12
CA ILE A 31 10.35 -5.57 -18.19
C ILE A 31 9.85 -4.52 -17.19
N ILE A 32 10.43 -3.31 -17.16
CA ILE A 32 10.18 -2.37 -16.06
C ILE A 32 8.73 -1.86 -16.02
N GLU A 33 8.11 -1.70 -17.19
CA GLU A 33 6.72 -1.29 -17.32
C GLU A 33 5.77 -2.39 -16.83
N MET A 34 6.02 -3.64 -17.23
CA MET A 34 5.28 -4.81 -16.72
C MET A 34 5.42 -4.92 -15.20
N VAL A 35 6.64 -4.74 -14.67
CA VAL A 35 6.92 -4.69 -13.23
C VAL A 35 6.06 -3.62 -12.55
N ALA A 36 6.01 -2.39 -13.07
CA ALA A 36 5.19 -1.34 -12.48
C ALA A 36 3.70 -1.74 -12.39
N MET A 37 3.17 -2.41 -13.41
CA MET A 37 1.80 -2.93 -13.40
C MET A 37 1.60 -4.03 -12.36
N THR A 38 2.54 -4.98 -12.21
CA THR A 38 2.42 -6.03 -11.20
C THR A 38 2.51 -5.50 -9.77
N ARG A 39 3.25 -4.40 -9.53
CA ARG A 39 3.24 -3.70 -8.23
C ARG A 39 1.89 -3.10 -7.90
N TYR A 40 1.23 -2.56 -8.92
CA TYR A 40 -0.11 -2.04 -8.78
C TYR A 40 -1.12 -3.14 -8.52
N ASP A 41 -1.03 -4.29 -9.18
CA ASP A 41 -1.88 -5.46 -8.87
C ASP A 41 -1.71 -5.94 -7.42
N CYS A 42 -0.50 -5.89 -6.86
CA CYS A 42 -0.28 -6.14 -5.43
C CYS A 42 -1.08 -5.15 -4.55
N MET A 43 -1.13 -3.87 -4.93
CA MET A 43 -1.95 -2.86 -4.24
C MET A 43 -3.44 -3.22 -4.31
N ILE A 44 -3.94 -3.60 -5.49
CA ILE A 44 -5.34 -4.03 -5.67
C ILE A 44 -5.67 -5.19 -4.75
N GLY A 45 -4.88 -6.28 -4.83
CA GLY A 45 -5.13 -7.49 -4.05
C GLY A 45 -5.10 -7.24 -2.54
N SER A 46 -4.15 -6.42 -2.08
CA SER A 46 -4.03 -6.08 -0.66
C SER A 46 -5.12 -5.13 -0.18
N ALA A 47 -5.49 -4.11 -0.95
CA ALA A 47 -6.61 -3.21 -0.62
C ALA A 47 -7.95 -3.97 -0.58
N ALA A 48 -8.19 -4.86 -1.54
CA ALA A 48 -9.36 -5.74 -1.55
C ALA A 48 -9.38 -6.69 -0.35
N GLY A 49 -8.22 -7.25 0.01
CA GLY A 49 -8.07 -8.09 1.21
C GLY A 49 -8.39 -7.34 2.51
N MET A 50 -7.90 -6.10 2.66
CA MET A 50 -8.26 -5.22 3.78
C MET A 50 -9.77 -4.96 3.81
N ARG A 51 -10.36 -4.57 2.67
CA ARG A 51 -11.81 -4.32 2.55
C ARG A 51 -12.65 -5.51 2.97
N GLN A 52 -12.30 -6.70 2.53
CA GLN A 52 -13.04 -7.92 2.89
C GLN A 52 -12.88 -8.23 4.38
N ALA A 53 -11.68 -8.09 4.94
CA ALA A 53 -11.43 -8.30 6.36
C ALA A 53 -12.25 -7.32 7.23
N THR A 54 -12.26 -6.03 6.89
CA THR A 54 -13.09 -5.02 7.56
C THR A 54 -14.57 -5.37 7.49
N ALA A 55 -15.07 -5.77 6.32
CA ALA A 55 -16.48 -6.13 6.14
C ALA A 55 -16.90 -7.31 7.05
N GLN A 56 -16.05 -8.35 7.17
CA GLN A 56 -16.30 -9.46 8.08
C GLN A 56 -16.32 -9.02 9.55
N ALA A 57 -15.34 -8.20 9.96
CA ALA A 57 -15.24 -7.70 11.33
C ALA A 57 -16.45 -6.83 11.72
N ILE A 58 -16.83 -5.86 10.88
CA ILE A 58 -17.98 -4.98 11.12
C ILE A 58 -19.28 -5.80 11.15
N HIS A 59 -19.46 -6.73 10.20
CA HIS A 59 -20.65 -7.57 10.18
C HIS A 59 -20.76 -8.41 11.46
N HIS A 60 -19.67 -9.05 11.90
CA HIS A 60 -19.65 -9.81 13.15
C HIS A 60 -20.00 -8.93 14.35
N ALA A 61 -19.34 -7.78 14.49
CA ALA A 61 -19.55 -6.87 15.61
C ALA A 61 -20.95 -6.23 15.64
N SER A 62 -21.63 -6.16 14.50
CA SER A 62 -23.01 -5.66 14.39
C SER A 62 -24.05 -6.63 14.95
N HIS A 63 -23.70 -7.90 15.14
CA HIS A 63 -24.63 -8.95 15.59
C HIS A 63 -24.21 -9.60 16.90
N ARG A 64 -22.91 -9.71 17.17
CA ARG A 64 -22.37 -10.31 18.38
C ARG A 64 -22.64 -9.41 19.58
N HIS A 65 -23.20 -9.98 20.64
CA HIS A 65 -23.37 -9.30 21.91
C HIS A 65 -22.28 -9.71 22.92
N ALA A 66 -21.79 -8.75 23.69
CA ALA A 66 -20.96 -8.96 24.85
C ALA A 66 -21.21 -7.83 25.86
N PHE A 67 -21.18 -8.16 27.16
CA PHE A 67 -21.41 -7.19 28.23
C PHE A 67 -22.71 -6.38 28.06
N GLY A 68 -23.79 -7.04 27.61
CA GLY A 68 -25.14 -6.46 27.54
C GLY A 68 -25.46 -5.61 26.31
N ALA A 69 -24.53 -5.41 25.38
CA ALA A 69 -24.73 -4.65 24.15
C ALA A 69 -24.07 -5.33 22.95
N ARG A 70 -24.35 -4.87 21.73
CA ARG A 70 -23.62 -5.34 20.53
C ARG A 70 -22.16 -4.89 20.64
N LEU A 71 -21.24 -5.67 20.09
CA LEU A 71 -19.83 -5.30 20.06
C LEU A 71 -19.61 -3.95 19.35
N SER A 72 -20.35 -3.68 18.27
CA SER A 72 -20.35 -2.40 17.56
C SER A 72 -20.86 -1.20 18.39
N GLU A 73 -21.49 -1.43 19.54
CA GLU A 73 -21.93 -0.39 20.48
C GLU A 73 -20.93 -0.19 21.63
N GLN A 74 -19.95 -1.08 21.78
CA GLN A 74 -18.92 -0.97 22.80
C GLN A 74 -17.89 0.10 22.37
N PRO A 75 -17.64 1.16 23.16
CA PRO A 75 -16.78 2.27 22.74
C PRO A 75 -15.37 1.85 22.32
N LEU A 76 -14.79 0.86 23.01
CA LEU A 76 -13.46 0.34 22.66
C LEU A 76 -13.45 -0.35 21.29
N MET A 77 -14.49 -1.14 21.00
CA MET A 77 -14.61 -1.83 19.71
C MET A 77 -14.91 -0.86 18.57
N GLN A 78 -15.68 0.20 18.82
CA GLN A 78 -15.90 1.26 17.84
C GLN A 78 -14.59 1.90 17.36
N ASN A 79 -13.65 2.14 18.28
CA ASN A 79 -12.32 2.64 17.91
C ASN A 79 -11.57 1.67 16.98
N VAL A 80 -11.57 0.37 17.30
CA VAL A 80 -10.93 -0.66 16.47
C VAL A 80 -11.57 -0.73 15.08
N LEU A 81 -12.91 -0.82 15.03
CA LEU A 81 -13.65 -0.89 13.76
C LEU A 81 -13.47 0.37 12.92
N ALA A 82 -13.43 1.54 13.55
CA ALA A 82 -13.20 2.81 12.86
C ALA A 82 -11.78 2.87 12.26
N ASP A 83 -10.76 2.48 13.02
CA ASP A 83 -9.38 2.43 12.51
C ASP A 83 -9.26 1.44 11.34
N LEU A 84 -9.88 0.26 11.42
CA LEU A 84 -9.94 -0.67 10.29
C LEU A 84 -10.67 -0.09 9.08
N ALA A 85 -11.82 0.54 9.28
CA ALA A 85 -12.59 1.13 8.17
C ALA A 85 -11.80 2.25 7.47
N ILE A 86 -11.20 3.17 8.23
CA ILE A 86 -10.43 4.29 7.71
C ILE A 86 -9.23 3.78 6.90
N GLU A 87 -8.49 2.79 7.41
CA GLU A 87 -7.37 2.21 6.68
C GLU A 87 -7.79 1.51 5.39
N SER A 88 -8.90 0.77 5.40
CA SER A 88 -9.43 0.14 4.19
C SER A 88 -9.84 1.19 3.16
N GLU A 89 -10.54 2.25 3.55
CA GLU A 89 -10.97 3.32 2.63
C GLU A 89 -9.78 4.06 2.03
N ALA A 90 -8.74 4.34 2.83
CA ALA A 90 -7.53 4.97 2.36
C ALA A 90 -6.76 4.08 1.37
N ALA A 91 -6.65 2.77 1.65
CA ALA A 91 -6.01 1.82 0.74
C ALA A 91 -6.76 1.72 -0.59
N THR A 92 -8.09 1.63 -0.55
CA THR A 92 -8.94 1.60 -1.75
C THR A 92 -8.83 2.90 -2.55
N THR A 93 -8.84 4.06 -1.88
CA THR A 93 -8.77 5.35 -2.57
C THR A 93 -7.42 5.56 -3.24
N LEU A 94 -6.32 5.24 -2.56
CA LEU A 94 -4.99 5.33 -3.16
C LEU A 94 -4.85 4.38 -4.36
N MET A 95 -5.38 3.17 -4.24
CA MET A 95 -5.40 2.18 -5.33
C MET A 95 -6.18 2.73 -6.54
N LEU A 96 -7.39 3.25 -6.36
CA LEU A 96 -8.17 3.85 -7.46
C LEU A 96 -7.48 5.11 -8.05
N ARG A 97 -6.82 5.92 -7.21
CA ARG A 97 -6.07 7.09 -7.68
C ARG A 97 -4.88 6.71 -8.54
N MET A 98 -4.20 5.61 -8.22
CA MET A 98 -3.13 5.06 -9.05
C MET A 98 -3.65 4.44 -10.34
N ALA A 99 -4.82 3.79 -10.31
CA ALA A 99 -5.51 3.35 -11.53
C ALA A 99 -5.67 4.52 -12.52
N ARG A 100 -6.24 5.63 -12.05
CA ARG A 100 -6.41 6.84 -12.85
C ARG A 100 -5.09 7.38 -13.38
N ALA A 101 -4.03 7.40 -12.56
CA ALA A 101 -2.73 7.85 -13.02
C ALA A 101 -2.18 6.96 -14.16
N MET A 102 -2.36 5.64 -14.04
CA MET A 102 -1.95 4.66 -15.05
C MET A 102 -2.77 4.74 -16.34
N ASP A 103 -4.05 5.10 -16.27
CA ASP A 103 -4.90 5.28 -17.44
C ASP A 103 -4.56 6.56 -18.24
N HIS A 104 -3.86 7.52 -17.62
CA HIS A 104 -3.59 8.85 -18.17
C HIS A 104 -2.08 9.14 -18.31
N GLN A 105 -1.28 8.18 -18.78
CA GLN A 105 0.18 8.33 -18.93
C GLN A 105 0.61 9.37 -19.98
N ASP A 106 -0.31 9.84 -20.82
CA ASP A 106 -0.13 10.97 -21.73
C ASP A 106 0.02 12.31 -20.98
N ASN A 107 -0.57 12.41 -19.78
CA ASN A 107 -0.41 13.55 -18.89
C ASN A 107 0.89 13.43 -18.09
N GLU A 108 1.74 14.46 -18.16
CA GLU A 108 3.04 14.47 -17.46
C GLU A 108 2.92 14.36 -15.94
N HIS A 109 1.97 15.05 -15.32
CA HIS A 109 1.73 14.96 -13.87
C HIS A 109 1.37 13.54 -13.47
N GLU A 110 0.47 12.89 -14.22
CA GLU A 110 0.02 11.51 -13.93
C GLU A 110 1.14 10.48 -14.11
N ARG A 111 1.98 10.65 -15.15
CA ARG A 111 3.17 9.82 -15.36
C ARG A 111 4.20 9.98 -14.22
N LEU A 112 4.47 11.21 -13.80
CA LEU A 112 5.39 11.49 -12.70
C LEU A 112 4.84 10.97 -11.37
N LEU A 113 3.54 11.16 -11.13
CA LEU A 113 2.87 10.68 -9.94
C LEU A 113 2.89 9.15 -9.87
N SER A 114 2.52 8.44 -10.94
CA SER A 114 2.51 6.97 -10.95
C SER A 114 3.91 6.40 -10.70
N ARG A 115 4.97 7.05 -11.20
CA ARG A 115 6.37 6.64 -11.01
C ARG A 115 6.80 6.57 -9.55
N ILE A 116 6.34 7.49 -8.70
CA ILE A 116 6.70 7.56 -7.28
C ILE A 116 5.62 6.96 -6.37
N ALA A 117 4.33 7.20 -6.65
CA ALA A 117 3.25 6.83 -5.76
C ALA A 117 2.89 5.33 -5.85
N THR A 118 3.16 4.65 -6.97
CA THR A 118 2.99 3.18 -7.08
C THR A 118 3.87 2.42 -6.09
N PRO A 119 5.21 2.59 -6.04
CA PRO A 119 6.03 1.90 -5.05
C PRO A 119 5.73 2.35 -3.61
N VAL A 120 5.33 3.60 -3.37
CA VAL A 120 4.87 4.09 -2.05
C VAL A 120 3.60 3.34 -1.62
N GLY A 121 2.61 3.28 -2.51
CA GLY A 121 1.34 2.61 -2.26
C GLY A 121 1.52 1.11 -2.04
N LYS A 122 2.30 0.44 -2.88
CA LYS A 122 2.63 -0.98 -2.70
C LYS A 122 3.29 -1.20 -1.34
N TYR A 123 4.31 -0.42 -1.00
CA TYR A 123 5.01 -0.55 0.27
C TYR A 123 4.05 -0.47 1.45
N TRP A 124 3.22 0.58 1.50
CA TRP A 124 2.34 0.83 2.64
C TRP A 124 1.21 -0.20 2.72
N ILE A 125 0.42 -0.34 1.65
CA ILE A 125 -0.78 -1.19 1.63
C ILE A 125 -0.39 -2.66 1.90
N CYS A 126 0.58 -3.18 1.15
CA CYS A 126 0.93 -4.59 1.23
C CYS A 126 1.58 -4.94 2.58
N LYS A 127 2.42 -4.05 3.16
CA LYS A 127 3.00 -4.29 4.50
C LYS A 127 1.98 -4.13 5.63
N ARG A 128 0.94 -3.31 5.46
CA ARG A 128 -0.11 -3.12 6.48
C ARG A 128 -1.07 -4.30 6.54
N THR A 129 -1.34 -4.93 5.40
CA THR A 129 -2.38 -5.96 5.24
C THR A 129 -2.30 -7.10 6.28
N PRO A 130 -1.13 -7.67 6.62
CA PRO A 130 -1.07 -8.75 7.62
C PRO A 130 -1.59 -8.36 8.99
N HIS A 131 -1.17 -7.21 9.52
CA HIS A 131 -1.67 -6.72 10.80
C HIS A 131 -3.15 -6.32 10.72
N HIS A 132 -3.63 -5.92 9.55
CA HIS A 132 -5.03 -5.50 9.39
C HIS A 132 -5.96 -6.71 9.38
N ALA A 133 -5.57 -7.76 8.64
CA ALA A 133 -6.26 -9.04 8.63
C ALA A 133 -6.23 -9.71 10.02
N TYR A 134 -5.11 -9.60 10.75
CA TYR A 134 -5.00 -10.08 12.13
C TYR A 134 -6.01 -9.40 13.06
N GLU A 135 -6.03 -8.07 13.09
CA GLU A 135 -6.92 -7.32 13.98
C GLU A 135 -8.39 -7.60 13.66
N ALA A 136 -8.75 -7.61 12.37
CA ALA A 136 -10.09 -7.98 11.91
C ALA A 136 -10.48 -9.43 12.30
N MET A 137 -9.50 -10.35 12.32
CA MET A 137 -9.71 -11.73 12.76
C MET A 137 -9.93 -11.79 14.28
N GLU A 138 -9.23 -10.95 15.05
CA GLU A 138 -9.38 -10.83 16.50
C GLU A 138 -10.77 -10.31 16.89
N VAL A 139 -11.35 -9.36 16.13
CA VAL A 139 -12.73 -8.89 16.31
C VAL A 139 -13.75 -10.05 16.29
N ILE A 140 -13.52 -11.06 15.45
CA ILE A 140 -14.40 -12.25 15.33
C ILE A 140 -14.17 -13.23 16.51
N GLY A 141 -13.00 -13.16 17.15
CA GLY A 141 -12.61 -14.04 18.24
C GLY A 141 -12.27 -15.46 17.77
N GLY A 142 -12.55 -16.46 18.62
CA GLY A 142 -12.11 -17.84 18.40
C GLY A 142 -12.57 -18.47 17.08
N SER A 143 -13.75 -18.10 16.56
CA SER A 143 -14.19 -18.57 15.24
C SER A 143 -13.37 -17.98 14.10
N GLY A 144 -12.79 -16.79 14.27
CA GLY A 144 -11.95 -16.12 13.28
C GLY A 144 -10.67 -16.87 12.96
N VAL A 145 -10.14 -17.66 13.91
CA VAL A 145 -8.91 -18.46 13.69
C VAL A 145 -9.19 -19.87 13.16
N MET A 146 -10.45 -20.27 13.04
CA MET A 146 -10.82 -21.58 12.51
C MET A 146 -10.79 -21.56 10.98
N GLU A 147 -10.18 -22.57 10.36
CA GLU A 147 -10.06 -22.68 8.88
C GLU A 147 -11.42 -22.85 8.16
N THR A 148 -12.51 -23.08 8.90
CA THR A 148 -13.88 -23.02 8.39
C THR A 148 -14.39 -21.59 8.19
N HIS A 149 -13.72 -20.60 8.78
CA HIS A 149 -13.94 -19.18 8.51
C HIS A 149 -13.00 -18.69 7.40
N MET A 150 -13.34 -17.59 6.73
CA MET A 150 -12.49 -17.04 5.65
C MET A 150 -11.25 -16.28 6.13
N MET A 151 -11.21 -15.89 7.42
CA MET A 151 -10.18 -14.99 7.94
C MET A 151 -8.78 -15.61 7.95
N PRO A 152 -8.57 -16.89 8.31
CA PRO A 152 -7.25 -17.50 8.25
C PRO A 152 -6.69 -17.50 6.83
N ARG A 153 -7.54 -17.68 5.81
CA ARG A 153 -7.13 -17.54 4.41
C ARG A 153 -6.67 -16.12 4.09
N LEU A 154 -7.45 -15.09 4.45
CA LEU A 154 -7.06 -13.69 4.23
C LEU A 154 -5.75 -13.34 4.95
N PHE A 155 -5.59 -13.78 6.19
CA PHE A 155 -4.37 -13.56 6.96
C PHE A 155 -3.16 -14.29 6.33
N ARG A 156 -3.30 -15.57 5.97
CA ARG A 156 -2.23 -16.35 5.34
C ARG A 156 -1.83 -15.78 3.96
N GLU A 157 -2.77 -15.23 3.21
CA GLU A 157 -2.53 -14.58 1.91
C GLU A 157 -1.76 -13.26 2.05
N SER A 158 -2.08 -12.47 3.08
CA SER A 158 -1.65 -11.08 3.24
C SER A 158 -0.16 -10.77 3.03
N PRO A 159 0.82 -11.64 3.38
CA PRO A 159 2.23 -11.29 3.23
C PRO A 159 2.74 -11.42 1.79
N ILE A 160 2.06 -12.17 0.92
CA ILE A 160 2.60 -12.51 -0.41
C ILE A 160 2.81 -11.26 -1.25
N ASN A 161 1.85 -10.34 -1.26
CA ASN A 161 1.92 -9.09 -2.04
C ASN A 161 3.01 -8.13 -1.55
N ALA A 162 3.44 -8.25 -0.28
CA ALA A 162 4.54 -7.47 0.26
C ALA A 162 5.91 -8.04 -0.12
N ILE A 163 5.99 -9.33 -0.45
CA ILE A 163 7.21 -10.05 -0.82
C ILE A 163 7.38 -10.09 -2.33
N TRP A 164 6.29 -10.41 -3.04
CA TRP A 164 6.24 -10.57 -4.49
C TRP A 164 6.70 -9.30 -5.21
N GLU A 165 7.50 -9.50 -6.25
CA GLU A 165 8.00 -8.48 -7.17
C GLU A 165 8.57 -7.23 -6.48
N GLY A 166 9.60 -7.45 -5.65
CA GLY A 166 10.33 -6.43 -4.93
C GLY A 166 9.73 -6.16 -3.54
N SER A 167 10.38 -6.73 -2.52
CA SER A 167 9.99 -6.56 -1.12
C SER A 167 10.07 -5.10 -0.67
N GLY A 168 9.53 -4.80 0.52
CA GLY A 168 9.41 -3.41 1.00
C GLY A 168 10.69 -2.56 0.87
N ASN A 169 11.87 -3.11 1.15
CA ASN A 169 13.12 -2.36 1.02
C ASN A 169 13.46 -2.05 -0.46
N VAL A 170 13.13 -2.96 -1.38
CA VAL A 170 13.30 -2.73 -2.82
C VAL A 170 12.39 -1.60 -3.29
N GLN A 171 11.16 -1.52 -2.77
CA GLN A 171 10.25 -0.41 -3.07
C GLN A 171 10.82 0.93 -2.58
N CYS A 172 11.34 0.98 -1.34
CA CYS A 172 12.00 2.17 -0.80
C CYS A 172 13.21 2.61 -1.64
N LEU A 173 14.05 1.65 -2.06
CA LEU A 173 15.20 1.94 -2.92
C LEU A 173 14.77 2.46 -4.30
N ASP A 174 13.68 1.94 -4.86
CA ASP A 174 13.15 2.43 -6.14
C ASP A 174 12.58 3.85 -6.02
N ILE A 175 11.92 4.18 -4.90
CA ILE A 175 11.48 5.54 -4.58
C ILE A 175 12.69 6.49 -4.53
N LEU A 176 13.73 6.13 -3.78
CA LEU A 176 14.95 6.95 -3.68
C LEU A 176 15.60 7.15 -5.05
N ARG A 177 15.68 6.08 -5.85
CA ARG A 177 16.21 6.14 -7.21
C ARG A 177 15.36 7.02 -8.13
N ALA A 178 14.03 6.97 -8.02
CA ALA A 178 13.14 7.85 -8.77
C ALA A 178 13.39 9.32 -8.43
N ILE A 179 13.51 9.63 -7.14
CA ILE A 179 13.81 10.99 -6.65
C ILE A 179 15.18 11.48 -7.14
N GLU A 180 16.20 10.60 -7.15
CA GLU A 180 17.56 10.95 -7.60
C GLU A 180 17.62 11.19 -9.11
N LYS A 181 16.97 10.33 -9.90
CA LYS A 181 17.07 10.36 -11.37
C LYS A 181 16.05 11.27 -12.04
N GLN A 182 14.92 11.53 -11.40
CA GLN A 182 13.82 12.34 -11.91
C GLN A 182 13.20 13.16 -10.77
N PRO A 183 13.88 14.20 -10.27
CA PRO A 183 13.45 14.97 -9.10
C PRO A 183 12.03 15.54 -9.19
N GLU A 184 11.52 15.76 -10.41
CA GLU A 184 10.18 16.27 -10.73
C GLU A 184 9.06 15.37 -10.19
N VAL A 185 9.34 14.09 -9.91
CA VAL A 185 8.36 13.19 -9.27
C VAL A 185 7.94 13.68 -7.89
N LEU A 186 8.83 14.38 -7.16
CA LEU A 186 8.47 14.99 -5.87
C LEU A 186 7.52 16.18 -6.05
N ASP A 187 7.70 16.96 -7.11
CA ASP A 187 6.84 18.11 -7.39
C ASP A 187 5.43 17.63 -7.73
N ALA A 188 5.30 16.60 -8.57
CA ALA A 188 4.02 15.95 -8.87
C ALA A 188 3.37 15.36 -7.59
N PHE A 189 4.13 14.65 -6.76
CA PHE A 189 3.63 14.10 -5.49
C PHE A 189 3.12 15.19 -4.53
N PHE A 190 3.88 16.27 -4.34
CA PHE A 190 3.46 17.37 -3.46
C PHE A 190 2.32 18.20 -4.05
N ALA A 191 2.25 18.34 -5.38
CA ALA A 191 1.12 18.97 -6.05
C ALA A 191 -0.17 18.17 -5.84
N GLU A 192 -0.10 16.84 -5.95
CA GLU A 192 -1.24 15.95 -5.67
C GLU A 192 -1.73 16.11 -4.23
N ILE A 193 -0.80 16.07 -3.26
CA ILE A 193 -1.13 16.21 -1.85
C ILE A 193 -1.68 17.60 -1.52
N ALA A 194 -1.21 18.65 -2.20
CA ALA A 194 -1.68 20.01 -1.97
C ALA A 194 -3.16 20.21 -2.31
N LEU A 195 -3.79 19.30 -3.05
CA LEU A 195 -5.24 19.29 -3.27
C LEU A 195 -6.04 19.15 -1.96
N SER A 196 -5.43 18.60 -0.91
CA SER A 196 -6.03 18.45 0.43
C SER A 196 -5.79 19.64 1.36
N LYS A 197 -5.09 20.70 0.89
CA LYS A 197 -4.69 21.83 1.74
C LYS A 197 -5.89 22.50 2.41
N GLY A 198 -5.81 22.69 3.72
CA GLY A 198 -6.87 23.32 4.51
C GLY A 198 -8.02 22.39 4.88
N ALA A 199 -8.05 21.14 4.39
CA ALA A 199 -9.04 20.15 4.83
C ALA A 199 -8.79 19.68 6.26
N ASN A 200 -7.53 19.63 6.70
CA ASN A 200 -7.17 19.26 8.06
C ASN A 200 -5.83 19.87 8.50
N GLU A 201 -5.82 20.53 9.66
CA GLU A 201 -4.62 21.19 10.17
C GLU A 201 -3.48 20.23 10.58
N HIS A 202 -3.78 19.01 11.03
CA HIS A 202 -2.77 18.01 11.35
C HIS A 202 -2.11 17.48 10.07
N LEU A 203 -2.90 17.24 9.03
CA LEU A 203 -2.41 16.85 7.72
C LEU A 203 -1.53 17.94 7.13
N ASP A 204 -1.98 19.20 7.15
CA ASP A 204 -1.20 20.34 6.68
C ASP A 204 0.15 20.43 7.41
N ARG A 205 0.16 20.35 8.75
CA ARG A 205 1.40 20.36 9.54
C ARG A 205 2.33 19.20 9.17
N PHE A 206 1.77 18.01 8.94
CA PHE A 206 2.54 16.84 8.52
C PHE A 206 3.18 17.05 7.15
N ILE A 207 2.42 17.54 6.16
CA ILE A 207 2.93 17.81 4.80
C ILE A 207 4.05 18.85 4.83
N HIS A 208 3.88 19.93 5.60
CA HIS A 208 4.91 20.97 5.75
C HIS A 208 6.18 20.42 6.39
N LYS A 209 6.06 19.53 7.38
CA LYS A 209 7.21 18.85 7.99
C LYS A 209 7.89 17.92 6.98
N LEU A 210 7.13 17.08 6.28
CA LEU A 210 7.65 16.16 5.28
C LEU A 210 8.41 16.89 4.16
N LYS A 211 7.85 18.00 3.65
CA LYS A 211 8.50 18.82 2.62
C LYS A 211 9.85 19.37 3.08
N ARG A 212 9.96 19.80 4.33
CA ARG A 212 11.24 20.27 4.91
C ARG A 212 12.27 19.13 5.02
N GLU A 213 11.87 17.98 5.54
CA GLU A 213 12.76 16.81 5.68
C GLU A 213 13.30 16.32 4.31
N MET A 214 12.46 16.36 3.26
CA MET A 214 12.90 16.01 1.90
C MET A 214 13.88 17.04 1.30
N GLN A 215 13.73 18.33 1.64
CA GLN A 215 14.63 19.39 1.16
C GLN A 215 15.99 19.35 1.86
N ASP A 216 16.02 19.10 3.17
CA ASP A 216 17.26 19.02 3.95
C ASP A 216 18.14 17.83 3.52
N THR A 217 17.51 16.72 3.11
CA THR A 217 18.19 15.53 2.60
C THR A 217 18.99 15.84 1.31
N LYS A 218 18.53 16.77 0.46
CA LYS A 218 19.27 17.18 -0.76
C LYS A 218 20.51 18.03 -0.46
N ARG A 219 20.62 18.68 0.70
CA ARG A 219 21.72 19.60 1.05
C ARG A 219 22.93 18.91 1.68
N SER A 220 22.78 17.71 2.23
CA SER A 220 23.87 16.97 2.87
C SER A 220 24.65 16.14 1.84
N SER A 221 25.69 16.71 1.23
CA SER A 221 26.56 16.02 0.24
C SER A 221 27.54 14.99 0.85
N THR A 222 27.44 14.66 2.14
CA THR A 222 28.38 13.76 2.86
C THR A 222 27.70 12.63 3.64
N ALA A 223 26.70 11.96 3.07
CA ALA A 223 26.17 10.76 3.72
C ALA A 223 25.83 9.62 2.74
N PRO A 224 26.72 8.63 2.59
CA PRO A 224 26.33 7.27 2.20
C PRO A 224 25.60 6.50 3.33
N ALA A 225 25.33 7.10 4.50
CA ALA A 225 25.13 6.32 5.73
C ALA A 225 24.21 6.95 6.80
N ASN A 226 23.18 7.72 6.44
CA ASN A 226 22.10 8.07 7.38
C ASN A 226 20.75 7.51 6.90
N TRP A 227 20.63 6.19 6.98
CA TRP A 227 19.39 5.39 7.04
C TRP A 227 18.40 5.85 8.14
N ARG A 228 18.64 6.99 8.79
CA ARG A 228 17.79 7.66 9.77
C ARG A 228 16.48 8.19 9.19
N ILE A 229 16.30 8.15 7.87
CA ILE A 229 14.95 8.02 7.33
C ILE A 229 14.51 6.55 7.45
N ALA A 230 14.55 6.05 8.69
CA ALA A 230 13.65 5.02 9.17
C ALA A 230 12.27 5.68 9.11
N TRP A 231 11.73 5.66 7.89
CA TRP A 231 10.62 6.46 7.43
C TRP A 231 9.46 6.28 8.41
N PRO A 232 9.07 7.31 9.17
CA PRO A 232 7.90 7.22 10.00
C PRO A 232 6.70 7.52 9.12
N TRP A 233 6.38 6.60 8.19
CA TRP A 233 4.97 6.33 7.91
C TRP A 233 4.39 5.67 9.16
N ARG A 234 4.30 6.45 10.27
CA ARG A 234 3.36 6.12 11.33
C ARG A 234 2.00 6.15 10.63
N TYR A 235 1.45 4.95 10.47
CA TYR A 235 0.22 4.50 9.81
C TYR A 235 -0.94 5.49 9.60
N ARG A 236 -0.98 6.63 10.30
CA ARG A 236 -2.03 7.64 10.21
C ARG A 236 -1.91 8.64 9.06
N ALA A 237 -0.73 8.97 8.53
CA ALA A 237 -0.63 10.07 7.55
C ALA A 237 -1.16 9.72 6.14
N LEU A 238 -1.12 8.44 5.74
CA LEU A 238 -1.67 7.99 4.46
C LEU A 238 -3.20 7.78 4.49
N CYS A 239 -3.79 7.69 5.69
CA CYS A 239 -5.24 7.60 5.86
C CYS A 239 -5.98 8.87 5.40
N TRP A 240 -5.28 9.99 5.22
CA TRP A 240 -5.87 11.28 4.87
C TRP A 240 -5.93 11.55 3.36
N PHE A 241 -5.43 10.63 2.52
CA PHE A 241 -5.48 10.77 1.06
C PHE A 241 -6.89 10.56 0.47
N SER A 242 -7.93 10.39 1.29
CA SER A 242 -9.24 9.91 0.83
C SER A 242 -10.48 10.74 1.19
N MET A 243 -10.36 11.99 1.66
CA MET A 243 -11.57 12.81 1.86
C MET A 243 -11.38 14.32 1.59
N PRO A 244 -11.56 14.81 0.35
CA PRO A 244 -12.54 15.88 0.18
C PRO A 244 -13.91 15.35 0.63
N PRO A 245 -14.80 16.17 1.21
CA PRO A 245 -16.13 15.69 1.57
C PRO A 245 -16.76 15.08 0.32
N LEU A 246 -17.07 13.78 0.40
CA LEU A 246 -18.02 13.15 -0.51
C LEU A 246 -19.27 14.01 -0.46
N MET A 247 -19.52 14.77 -1.53
CA MET A 247 -20.83 15.33 -1.84
C MET A 247 -21.77 14.20 -2.24
#